data_AF-A0A9W9AKY6-F1
#
_entry.id   AF-A0A9W9AKY6-F1
#
_cell.length_a   1.000
_cell.length_b   1.000
_cell.length_c   1.000
_cell.angle_alpha   90.00
_cell.angle_beta   90.00
_cell.angle_gamma   90.00
#
_symmetry.space_group_name_H-M   'P 1'
#
loop_
_entity.id
_entity.type
_entity.pdbx_description
1 polymer ?
#
loop_
_entity_poly.entity_id
_entity_poly.type
_entity_poly.pdbx_seq_one_letter_code
_entity_poly.pdbx_strand_id
1 'polypeptide(L)'
;MFQCNIFIADDGVPVLSNIGLGQLPIPPDWTIPSDDGTRWMAPEVMDPCSVSRFNLECLTTPMSDVYSFGMTILEVYTGKVPFCTRRFYSGVVLDVTRGIRPPRPTAEDCASLTDEIWHIIESCWTQDPFQRRECPPCCIAFYD
;
A
#
# COMPACT_ATOMS: atom_id res chain seq x y z
N MET A 1 -8.49 -16.42 -5.52
CA MET A 1 -9.68 -15.57 -5.66
C MET A 1 -9.15 -14.17 -5.54
N PHE A 2 -9.27 -13.34 -6.59
CA PHE A 2 -8.75 -11.98 -6.57
C PHE A 2 -9.54 -11.17 -5.54
N GLN A 3 -8.86 -10.64 -4.53
CA GLN A 3 -9.43 -9.82 -3.49
C GLN A 3 -9.31 -8.35 -3.93
N CYS A 4 -10.44 -7.74 -4.27
CA CYS A 4 -10.53 -6.31 -4.61
C CYS A 4 -11.29 -5.60 -3.49
N ASN A 5 -10.76 -4.50 -2.97
CA ASN A 5 -11.41 -3.69 -1.94
C ASN A 5 -12.02 -2.38 -2.48
N ILE A 6 -11.76 -2.05 -3.76
CA ILE A 6 -12.32 -0.90 -4.47
C ILE A 6 -13.22 -1.42 -5.60
N PHE A 7 -14.49 -1.02 -5.58
CA PHE A 7 -15.49 -1.35 -6.59
C PHE A 7 -15.95 -0.09 -7.32
N ILE A 8 -16.48 -0.24 -8.54
CA ILE A 8 -17.09 0.85 -9.29
C ILE A 8 -18.61 0.63 -9.27
N ALA A 9 -19.36 1.59 -8.74
CA ALA A 9 -20.83 1.57 -8.75
C ALA A 9 -21.39 1.85 -10.16
N ASP A 10 -22.68 1.58 -10.37
CA ASP A 10 -23.34 1.75 -11.68
C ASP A 10 -23.31 3.20 -12.20
N ASP A 11 -23.14 4.17 -11.31
CA ASP A 11 -22.98 5.60 -11.61
C ASP A 11 -21.51 5.99 -11.91
N GLY A 12 -20.58 5.04 -11.89
CA GLY A 12 -19.15 5.25 -12.13
C GLY A 12 -18.38 5.72 -10.90
N VAL A 13 -19.01 5.83 -9.73
CA VAL A 13 -18.35 6.27 -8.50
C VAL A 13 -17.54 5.11 -7.89
N PRO A 14 -16.25 5.30 -7.56
CA PRO A 14 -15.49 4.30 -6.84
C PRO A 14 -15.96 4.21 -5.37
N VAL A 15 -16.21 3.00 -4.89
CA VAL A 15 -16.67 2.71 -3.53
C VAL A 15 -15.73 1.73 -2.84
N LEU A 16 -15.44 1.99 -1.56
CA LEU A 16 -14.65 1.10 -0.71
C LEU A 16 -15.55 0.02 -0.10
N SER A 17 -14.99 -1.18 0.04
CA SER A 17 -15.64 -2.33 0.66
C SER A 17 -14.70 -2.99 1.67
N ASN A 18 -15.19 -3.98 2.42
CA ASN A 18 -14.38 -4.75 3.36
C ASN A 18 -13.76 -3.92 4.49
N ILE A 19 -14.48 -2.88 4.92
CA ILE A 19 -14.12 -1.99 6.03
C ILE A 19 -14.39 -2.74 7.34
N GLY A 20 -13.34 -3.12 8.09
CA GLY A 20 -13.48 -3.75 9.41
C GLY A 20 -12.48 -4.85 9.78
N LEU A 21 -11.59 -5.26 8.87
CA LEU A 21 -10.59 -6.31 9.15
C LEU A 21 -9.32 -5.80 9.86
N GLY A 22 -9.09 -4.48 9.91
CA GLY A 22 -7.82 -3.87 10.36
C GLY A 22 -7.69 -3.52 11.84
N GLN A 23 -8.69 -3.83 12.69
CA GLN A 23 -8.67 -3.49 14.13
C GLN A 23 -8.36 -4.67 15.05
N LEU A 24 -7.84 -5.78 14.51
CA LEU A 24 -7.51 -6.94 15.35
C LEU A 24 -6.15 -6.72 16.03
N PRO A 25 -6.10 -6.69 17.38
CA PRO A 25 -4.89 -6.36 18.15
C PRO A 25 -3.76 -7.39 17.99
N ILE A 26 -4.04 -8.53 17.35
CA ILE A 26 -3.06 -9.51 16.94
C ILE A 26 -3.63 -10.10 15.65
N PRO A 27 -2.98 -9.97 14.49
CA PRO A 27 -3.45 -10.70 13.33
C PRO A 27 -3.35 -12.20 13.68
N PRO A 28 -4.45 -12.98 13.71
CA PRO A 28 -4.34 -14.43 13.75
C PRO A 28 -3.50 -14.88 12.54
N ASP A 29 -2.92 -16.08 12.58
CA ASP A 29 -2.10 -16.68 11.50
C ASP A 29 -2.77 -16.62 10.09
N TRP A 30 -4.06 -16.32 10.03
CA TRP A 30 -4.89 -16.14 8.83
C TRP A 30 -4.79 -14.74 8.19
N THR A 31 -4.20 -13.78 8.89
CA THR A 31 -3.86 -12.43 8.39
C THR A 31 -2.43 -12.38 7.88
N ILE A 32 -1.66 -13.46 8.06
CA ILE A 32 -0.48 -13.74 7.26
C ILE A 32 -0.99 -13.87 5.81
N PRO A 33 -0.41 -13.15 4.85
CA PRO A 33 -1.02 -13.04 3.53
C PRO A 33 -1.18 -14.41 2.90
N SER A 34 -2.41 -14.76 2.56
CA SER A 34 -2.59 -15.39 1.25
C SER A 34 -1.93 -14.47 0.22
N ASP A 35 -1.11 -15.05 -0.66
CA ASP A 35 -0.34 -14.47 -1.77
C ASP A 35 -0.91 -13.20 -2.45
N ASP A 36 -2.21 -12.95 -2.38
CA ASP A 36 -2.89 -11.88 -3.10
C ASP A 36 -2.64 -10.46 -2.54
N GLY A 37 -2.35 -10.28 -1.25
CA GLY A 37 -2.26 -8.93 -0.63
C GLY A 37 -0.83 -8.39 -0.44
N THR A 38 0.20 -9.24 -0.53
CA THR A 38 1.57 -8.91 -0.09
C THR A 38 2.18 -7.69 -0.81
N ARG A 39 1.79 -7.42 -2.05
CA ARG A 39 2.39 -6.35 -2.86
C ARG A 39 1.96 -4.94 -2.45
N TRP A 40 0.88 -4.83 -1.69
CA TRP A 40 0.36 -3.56 -1.18
C TRP A 40 0.71 -3.33 0.30
N MET A 41 1.24 -4.34 1.00
CA MET A 41 1.51 -4.24 2.43
C MET A 41 2.69 -3.31 2.76
N ALA A 42 2.52 -2.53 3.82
CA ALA A 42 3.53 -1.63 4.34
C ALA A 42 4.67 -2.39 5.07
N PRO A 43 5.90 -1.83 5.10
CA PRO A 43 7.06 -2.48 5.72
C PRO A 43 6.87 -2.80 7.21
N GLU A 44 6.19 -1.93 7.96
CA GLU A 44 5.91 -2.13 9.39
C GLU A 44 4.96 -3.30 9.67
N VAL A 45 4.14 -3.67 8.68
CA VAL A 45 3.25 -4.84 8.76
C VAL A 45 4.03 -6.12 8.46
N MET A 46 5.00 -6.06 7.53
CA MET A 46 5.82 -7.21 7.12
C MET A 46 6.92 -7.57 8.11
N ASP A 47 7.52 -6.58 8.78
CA ASP A 47 8.53 -6.78 9.82
C ASP A 47 8.17 -6.01 11.10
N PRO A 48 7.23 -6.55 11.90
CA PRO A 48 6.83 -5.98 13.18
C PRO A 48 8.00 -5.77 14.15
N CYS A 49 9.00 -6.64 14.11
CA CYS A 49 10.14 -6.62 15.02
C CYS A 49 11.06 -5.43 14.79
N SER A 50 11.24 -5.01 13.52
CA SER A 50 11.95 -3.77 13.18
C SER A 50 11.26 -2.50 13.71
N VAL A 51 9.97 -2.61 14.01
CA VAL A 51 9.09 -1.55 14.52
C VAL A 51 8.81 -1.69 16.02
N SER A 52 9.39 -2.68 16.70
CA SER A 52 9.27 -2.85 18.17
C SER A 52 9.81 -1.68 19.00
N ARG A 53 10.45 -0.69 18.37
CA ARG A 53 10.75 0.62 18.98
C ARG A 53 9.50 1.45 19.31
N PHE A 54 8.33 1.07 18.81
CA PHE A 54 7.14 1.93 18.77
C PHE A 54 5.94 1.44 19.60
N ASN A 55 6.06 0.36 20.40
CA ASN A 55 4.99 -0.18 21.28
C ASN A 55 3.60 -0.23 20.60
N LEU A 56 3.57 -0.65 19.34
CA LEU A 56 2.34 -0.61 18.55
C LEU A 56 1.51 -1.87 18.84
N GLU A 57 0.40 -1.72 19.57
CA GLU A 57 -0.55 -2.81 19.87
C GLU A 57 -1.32 -3.30 18.62
N CYS A 58 -1.20 -2.60 17.49
CA CYS A 58 -1.85 -2.93 16.22
C CYS A 58 -0.88 -2.69 15.06
N LEU A 59 -0.58 -3.74 14.28
CA LEU A 59 0.39 -3.67 13.17
C LEU A 59 -0.15 -2.89 11.96
N THR A 60 -1.47 -2.86 11.80
CA THR A 60 -2.17 -2.09 10.79
C THR A 60 -2.53 -0.71 11.34
N THR A 61 -1.99 0.33 10.71
CA THR A 61 -2.27 1.73 11.09
C THR A 61 -2.83 2.51 9.90
N PRO A 62 -3.40 3.71 10.12
CA PRO A 62 -3.71 4.62 9.02
C PRO A 62 -2.52 4.86 8.08
N MET A 63 -1.28 4.82 8.59
CA MET A 63 -0.08 5.00 7.76
C MET A 63 0.26 3.78 6.91
N SER A 64 -0.19 2.60 7.34
CA SER A 64 -0.10 1.36 6.55
C SER A 64 -1.14 1.36 5.42
N ASP A 65 -2.31 1.95 5.66
CA ASP A 65 -3.32 2.18 4.62
C ASP A 65 -2.86 3.23 3.60
N VAL A 66 -2.22 4.33 4.03
CA VAL A 66 -1.60 5.32 3.13
C VAL A 66 -0.56 4.68 2.22
N TYR A 67 0.27 3.78 2.75
CA TYR A 67 1.21 3.01 1.92
C TYR A 67 0.50 2.16 0.87
N SER A 68 -0.52 1.40 1.31
CA SER A 68 -1.33 0.54 0.43
C SER A 68 -2.04 1.36 -0.65
N PHE A 69 -2.46 2.58 -0.32
CA PHE A 69 -3.04 3.53 -1.25
C PHE A 69 -2.04 3.97 -2.33
N GLY A 70 -0.79 4.31 -1.98
CA GLY A 70 0.26 4.62 -2.95
C GLY A 70 0.49 3.47 -3.95
N MET A 71 0.54 2.24 -3.47
CA MET A 71 0.63 1.03 -4.31
C MET A 71 -0.58 0.86 -5.23
N THR A 72 -1.77 1.19 -4.73
CA THR A 72 -3.02 1.14 -5.50
C THR A 72 -3.05 2.20 -6.59
N ILE A 73 -2.61 3.43 -6.33
CA ILE A 73 -2.51 4.47 -7.37
C ILE A 73 -1.57 3.97 -8.48
N LEU A 74 -0.40 3.44 -8.13
CA LEU A 74 0.54 2.91 -9.13
C LEU A 74 -0.12 1.82 -10.00
N GLU A 75 -0.86 0.90 -9.40
CA GLU A 75 -1.57 -0.15 -10.11
C GLU A 75 -2.63 0.42 -11.06
N VAL A 76 -3.42 1.40 -10.61
CA VAL A 76 -4.46 2.03 -11.43
C VAL A 76 -3.86 2.70 -12.68
N TYR A 77 -2.76 3.42 -12.52
CA TYR A 77 -2.11 4.10 -13.65
C TYR A 77 -1.41 3.15 -14.61
N THR A 78 -0.81 2.06 -14.11
CA THR A 78 -0.04 1.13 -14.93
C THR A 78 -0.82 -0.07 -15.46
N GLY A 79 -1.98 -0.36 -14.87
CA GLY A 79 -2.73 -1.60 -15.08
C GLY A 79 -1.98 -2.86 -14.63
N LYS A 80 -0.89 -2.72 -13.86
CA LYS A 80 -0.01 -3.81 -13.43
C LYS A 80 0.07 -3.81 -11.90
N VAL A 81 0.04 -5.00 -11.31
CA VAL A 81 0.25 -5.13 -9.86
C VAL A 81 1.61 -4.55 -9.44
N PRO A 82 1.74 -3.96 -8.24
CA PRO A 82 3.02 -3.49 -7.73
C PRO A 82 4.07 -4.62 -7.69
N PHE A 83 5.32 -4.27 -7.99
CA PHE A 83 6.43 -5.23 -8.10
C PHE A 83 6.16 -6.36 -9.12
N CYS A 84 5.46 -6.10 -10.23
CA CYS A 84 5.11 -7.11 -11.24
C CYS A 84 6.31 -7.91 -11.80
N THR A 85 7.54 -7.38 -11.69
CA THR A 85 8.78 -8.06 -12.08
C THR A 85 9.26 -9.11 -11.06
N ARG A 86 8.75 -9.08 -9.84
CA ARG A 86 9.04 -10.07 -8.79
C ARG A 86 8.09 -11.25 -8.91
N ARG A 87 8.66 -12.42 -9.24
CA ARG A 87 7.93 -13.69 -9.33
C ARG A 87 7.46 -14.20 -7.96
N PHE A 88 8.28 -14.04 -6.92
CA PHE A 88 8.02 -14.59 -5.59
C PHE A 88 7.78 -13.48 -4.57
N TYR A 89 6.80 -13.68 -3.69
CA TYR A 89 6.44 -12.73 -2.63
C TYR A 89 7.57 -12.49 -1.63
N SER A 90 8.41 -13.50 -1.36
CA SER A 90 9.60 -13.32 -0.52
C SER A 90 10.57 -12.27 -1.06
N GLY A 91 10.67 -12.13 -2.38
CA GLY A 91 11.45 -11.06 -3.02
C GLY A 91 10.82 -9.69 -2.82
N VAL A 92 9.48 -9.60 -2.84
CA VAL A 92 8.74 -8.36 -2.54
C VAL A 92 8.95 -7.96 -1.09
N VAL A 93 8.81 -8.90 -0.15
CA VAL A 93 9.03 -8.66 1.28
C VAL A 93 10.46 -8.15 1.52
N LEU A 94 11.46 -8.78 0.91
CA LEU A 94 12.86 -8.35 1.03
C LEU A 94 13.09 -6.94 0.46
N ASP A 95 12.51 -6.62 -0.69
CA ASP A 95 12.63 -5.29 -1.30
C ASP A 95 11.97 -4.23 -0.42
N VAL A 96 10.72 -4.45 -0.01
CA VAL A 96 9.93 -3.51 0.79
C VAL A 96 10.61 -3.21 2.12
N THR A 97 11.05 -4.24 2.85
CA THR A 97 11.77 -4.10 4.12
C THR A 97 13.12 -3.37 3.98
N ARG A 98 13.74 -3.43 2.80
CA ARG A 98 14.99 -2.69 2.48
C ARG A 98 14.77 -1.28 1.92
N GLY A 99 13.53 -0.81 1.83
CA GLY A 99 13.22 0.51 1.28
C GLY A 99 13.21 0.56 -0.25
N ILE A 100 13.28 -0.58 -0.94
CA ILE A 100 13.17 -0.65 -2.39
C ILE A 100 11.68 -0.51 -2.77
N ARG A 101 11.42 0.23 -3.85
CA ARG A 101 10.07 0.50 -4.39
C ARG A 101 10.01 0.15 -5.87
N PRO A 102 8.79 -0.04 -6.44
CA PRO A 102 8.64 -0.19 -7.88
C PRO A 102 9.24 1.01 -8.62
N PRO A 103 9.94 0.80 -9.75
CA PRO A 103 10.46 1.90 -10.54
C PRO A 103 9.33 2.72 -11.14
N ARG A 104 9.57 4.02 -11.34
CA ARG A 104 8.66 4.87 -12.11
C ARG A 104 8.46 4.29 -13.52
N PRO A 105 7.22 4.09 -13.97
CA PRO A 105 6.93 3.70 -15.35
C PRO A 105 7.52 4.71 -16.33
N THR A 106 7.96 4.23 -17.50
CA THR A 106 8.38 5.13 -18.57
C THR A 106 7.17 5.86 -19.15
N ALA A 107 7.40 6.97 -19.86
CA ALA A 107 6.32 7.67 -20.58
C ALA A 107 5.65 6.77 -21.64
N GLU A 108 6.37 5.77 -22.17
CA GLU A 108 5.83 4.77 -23.09
C GLU A 108 4.89 3.79 -22.38
N ASP A 109 5.22 3.41 -21.14
CA ASP A 109 4.39 2.52 -20.32
C ASP A 109 3.16 3.22 -19.74
N CYS A 110 3.27 4.50 -19.37
CA CYS A 110 2.20 5.25 -18.72
C CYS A 110 2.36 6.77 -18.92
N ALA A 111 1.95 7.27 -20.09
CA ALA A 111 2.05 8.70 -20.43
C ALA A 111 1.19 9.62 -19.53
N SER A 112 0.14 9.08 -18.90
CA SER A 112 -0.77 9.85 -18.03
C SER A 112 -0.25 10.06 -16.61
N LEU A 113 0.83 9.37 -16.21
CA LEU A 113 1.42 9.49 -14.88
C LEU A 113 2.32 10.72 -14.78
N THR A 114 1.74 11.84 -14.37
CA THR A 114 2.44 13.12 -14.22
C THR A 114 3.42 13.11 -13.04
N ASP A 115 4.32 14.09 -13.01
CA ASP A 115 5.28 14.27 -11.91
C ASP A 115 4.57 14.52 -10.57
N GLU A 116 3.46 15.26 -10.59
CA GLU A 116 2.67 15.56 -9.40
C GLU A 116 2.06 14.29 -8.80
N ILE A 117 1.47 13.43 -9.63
CA ILE A 117 0.91 12.16 -9.18
C ILE A 117 2.02 11.23 -8.70
N TRP A 118 3.15 11.18 -9.41
CA TRP A 118 4.30 10.39 -8.97
C TRP A 118 4.81 10.84 -7.59
N HIS A 119 4.89 12.14 -7.35
CA HIS A 119 5.28 12.68 -6.05
C HIS A 119 4.31 12.29 -4.93
N ILE A 120 2.99 12.27 -5.20
CA ILE A 120 1.99 11.75 -4.27
C ILE A 120 2.28 10.29 -3.95
N ILE A 121 2.46 9.44 -4.97
CA ILE A 121 2.78 8.02 -4.79
C ILE A 121 4.06 7.86 -3.93
N GLU A 122 5.10 8.65 -4.21
CA GLU A 122 6.34 8.64 -3.45
C GLU A 122 6.16 8.97 -1.97
N SER A 123 5.35 9.99 -1.68
CA SER A 123 5.04 10.38 -0.30
C SER A 123 4.26 9.29 0.44
N CYS A 124 3.29 8.64 -0.24
CA CYS A 124 2.47 7.57 0.32
C CYS A 124 3.30 6.36 0.77
N TRP A 125 4.33 5.97 0.02
CA TRP A 125 5.10 4.74 0.31
C TRP A 125 6.45 4.97 0.98
N THR A 126 6.65 6.13 1.61
CA THR A 126 7.86 6.46 2.38
C THR A 126 8.18 5.34 3.39
N GLN A 127 9.46 5.04 3.64
CA GLN A 127 9.81 3.93 4.53
C GLN A 127 9.28 4.14 5.96
N ASP A 128 9.52 5.31 6.53
CA ASP A 128 9.04 5.67 7.86
C ASP A 128 7.55 6.02 7.84
N PRO A 129 6.68 5.30 8.60
CA PRO A 129 5.26 5.60 8.65
C PRO A 129 4.94 7.00 9.20
N PHE A 130 5.79 7.60 10.04
CA PHE A 130 5.53 8.95 10.55
C PHE A 130 5.75 10.03 9.49
N GLN A 131 6.69 9.82 8.57
CA GLN A 131 6.93 10.72 7.44
C GLN A 131 5.81 10.64 6.40
N ARG A 132 5.08 9.53 6.32
CA ARG A 132 3.89 9.41 5.46
C ARG A 132 2.74 10.32 5.90
N ARG A 133 2.73 10.82 7.14
CA ARG A 133 1.73 11.78 7.64
C ARG A 133 1.81 13.14 6.94
N GLU A 134 2.96 13.44 6.33
CA GLU A 134 3.19 14.65 5.56
C GLU A 134 2.71 14.53 4.10
N CYS A 135 2.16 13.37 3.71
CA CYS A 135 1.52 13.15 2.42
C CYS A 135 0.40 14.18 2.17
N PRO A 136 0.16 14.63 0.92
CA PRO A 136 -0.81 15.70 0.65
C PRO A 136 -2.19 15.45 1.27
N PRO A 137 -2.93 16.52 1.67
CA PRO A 137 -4.17 16.42 2.42
C PRO A 137 -5.22 15.46 1.84
N CYS A 138 -5.22 15.29 0.51
CA CYS A 138 -6.12 14.37 -0.19
C CYS A 138 -5.98 12.90 0.24
N CYS A 139 -4.84 12.49 0.82
CA CYS A 139 -4.58 11.11 1.23
C CYS A 139 -4.92 10.87 2.70
N ILE A 140 -4.96 11.92 3.53
CA ILE A 140 -5.20 11.83 4.98
C ILE A 140 -6.64 12.19 5.39
N ALA A 141 -7.43 12.80 4.49
CA ALA A 141 -8.81 13.23 4.74
C ALA A 141 -9.82 12.08 4.98
N PHE A 142 -9.39 10.82 4.95
CA PHE A 142 -10.25 9.65 5.18
C PHE A 142 -10.37 9.24 6.66
N TYR A 143 -9.70 9.93 7.58
CA TYR A 143 -9.61 9.55 9.00
C TYR A 143 -10.06 10.62 10.01
N ASP A 144 -10.62 11.75 9.54
CA ASP A 144 -11.26 12.78 10.39
C ASP A 144 -12.78 12.57 10.52
#